data_AF-A0A7K5S0S4-F1
#
_entry.id   AF-A0A7K5S0S4-F1
#
_cell.length_a   1.000
_cell.length_b   1.000
_cell.length_c   1.000
_cell.angle_alpha   90.00
_cell.angle_beta   90.00
_cell.angle_gamma   90.00
#
_symmetry.space_group_name_H-M   'P 1'
#
loop_
_entity.id
_entity.type
_entity.pdbx_description
1 polymer ?
#
loop_
_entity_poly.entity_id
_entity_poly.type
_entity_poly.pdbx_seq_one_letter_code
_entity_poly.pdbx_strand_id
1 'polypeptide(L)'
;QAFSQHCPFLMGPIECLADVVTPDTDIQVTLSIFELASAAGIPCEPPVTGLSPGSADGSSPEEDYKMSCLLLVFVAVSLPLLAADPASLYNPELDG
;
A
#
# COMPACT_ATOMS: atom_id res chain seq x y z
N GLN A 1 4.55 -16.99 3.81
CA GLN A 1 4.50 -18.48 3.79
C GLN A 1 4.94 -19.15 5.10
N ALA A 2 5.87 -18.61 5.90
CA ALA A 2 6.21 -19.20 7.20
C ALA A 2 5.02 -19.21 8.19
N PHE A 3 4.25 -18.12 8.24
CA PHE A 3 3.13 -18.00 9.17
C PHE A 3 2.03 -19.04 8.94
N SER A 4 1.67 -19.32 7.68
CA SER A 4 0.68 -20.35 7.34
C SER A 4 1.14 -21.76 7.69
N GLN A 5 2.46 -22.01 7.73
CA GLN A 5 3.02 -23.31 8.16
C GLN A 5 3.03 -23.47 9.68
N HIS A 6 3.27 -22.40 10.44
CA HIS A 6 3.38 -22.46 11.90
C HIS A 6 2.05 -22.23 12.63
N CYS A 7 1.12 -21.49 12.03
CA CYS A 7 -0.16 -21.09 12.62
C CYS A 7 -1.36 -21.36 11.70
N PRO A 8 -1.55 -22.59 11.17
CA PRO A 8 -2.58 -22.86 10.15
C PRO A 8 -4.02 -22.59 10.63
N PHE A 9 -4.29 -22.80 11.93
CA PHE A 9 -5.61 -22.54 12.51
C PHE A 9 -5.95 -21.05 12.64
N LEU A 10 -4.94 -20.17 12.62
CA LEU A 10 -5.14 -18.72 12.62
C LEU A 10 -5.28 -18.18 11.20
N MET A 11 -4.66 -18.82 10.21
CA MET A 11 -4.64 -18.33 8.84
C MET A 11 -6.04 -18.26 8.22
N GLY A 12 -6.83 -19.34 8.32
CA GLY A 12 -8.17 -19.39 7.72
C GLY A 12 -9.12 -18.28 8.20
N PRO A 13 -9.23 -18.04 9.52
CA PRO A 13 -10.00 -16.90 10.03
C PRO A 13 -9.49 -15.52 9.59
N ILE A 14 -8.17 -15.33 9.49
CA ILE A 14 -7.57 -14.05 9.07
C ILE A 14 -7.86 -13.79 7.58
N GLU A 15 -7.74 -14.81 6.73
CA GLU A 15 -8.11 -14.74 5.31
C GLU A 15 -9.60 -14.39 5.14
N CYS A 16 -10.48 -15.10 5.86
CA CYS A 16 -11.92 -14.84 5.85
C CYS A 16 -12.26 -13.40 6.30
N LEU A 17 -11.53 -12.87 7.28
CA LEU A 17 -11.76 -11.50 7.76
C LEU A 17 -11.40 -10.44 6.72
N ALA A 18 -10.37 -10.68 5.89
CA ALA A 18 -10.03 -9.78 4.80
C ALA A 18 -11.10 -9.81 3.69
N ASP A 19 -11.69 -10.98 3.42
CA ASP A 19 -12.71 -11.17 2.38
C ASP A 19 -14.05 -10.49 2.69
N VAL A 20 -14.34 -10.19 3.97
CA VAL A 20 -15.60 -9.53 4.37
C VAL A 20 -15.52 -7.99 4.35
N VAL A 21 -14.36 -7.42 4.03
CA VAL A 21 -14.21 -5.96 3.89
C VAL A 21 -14.97 -5.49 2.66
N THR A 22 -15.82 -4.47 2.84
CA THR A 22 -16.61 -3.86 1.78
C THR A 22 -16.33 -2.35 1.72
N PRO A 23 -16.66 -1.66 0.62
CA PRO A 23 -16.52 -0.20 0.54
C PRO A 23 -17.30 0.58 1.61
N ASP A 24 -18.35 -0.03 2.17
CA ASP A 24 -19.17 0.54 3.24
C ASP A 24 -18.62 0.26 4.65
N THR A 25 -17.58 -0.57 4.77
CA THR A 25 -16.93 -0.87 6.04
C THR A 25 -16.19 0.37 6.54
N ASP A 26 -16.35 0.68 7.84
CA ASP A 26 -15.67 1.80 8.48
C ASP A 26 -14.16 1.79 8.20
N ILE A 27 -13.61 2.96 7.84
CA ILE A 27 -12.22 3.08 7.40
C ILE A 27 -11.24 2.60 8.48
N GLN A 28 -11.49 2.89 9.76
CA GLN A 28 -10.58 2.45 10.83
C GLN A 28 -10.66 0.94 11.05
N VAL A 29 -11.86 0.37 10.94
CA VAL A 29 -12.07 -1.08 10.99
C VAL A 29 -11.35 -1.76 9.83
N THR A 30 -11.50 -1.24 8.61
CA THR A 30 -10.81 -1.74 7.41
C THR A 30 -9.29 -1.71 7.57
N LEU A 31 -8.73 -0.59 8.06
CA LEU A 31 -7.30 -0.48 8.30
C LEU A 31 -6.79 -1.46 9.35
N SER A 32 -7.56 -1.69 10.42
CA SER A 32 -7.22 -2.67 11.46
C SER A 32 -7.18 -4.11 10.91
N ILE A 33 -8.10 -4.44 9.99
CA ILE A 33 -8.15 -5.74 9.32
C ILE A 33 -6.93 -5.90 8.39
N PHE A 34 -6.61 -4.89 7.58
CA PHE A 34 -5.45 -4.92 6.69
C PHE A 34 -4.12 -4.94 7.43
N GLU A 35 -4.00 -4.27 8.57
CA GLU A 35 -2.82 -4.37 9.44
C GLU A 35 -2.61 -5.82 9.92
N LEU A 36 -3.68 -6.47 10.40
CA LEU A 36 -3.62 -7.87 10.83
C LEU A 36 -3.28 -8.82 9.67
N ALA A 37 -3.95 -8.66 8.53
CA ALA A 37 -3.78 -9.52 7.37
C ALA A 37 -2.38 -9.36 6.75
N SER A 38 -1.88 -8.12 6.61
CA SER A 38 -0.51 -7.86 6.16
C SER A 38 0.54 -8.41 7.12
N ALA A 39 0.32 -8.35 8.44
CA ALA A 39 1.19 -8.99 9.43
C ALA A 39 1.21 -10.53 9.32
N ALA A 40 0.13 -11.15 8.86
CA ALA A 40 0.07 -12.57 8.51
C ALA A 40 0.71 -12.90 7.14
N GLY A 41 1.13 -11.87 6.38
CA GLY A 41 1.70 -11.99 5.04
C GLY A 41 0.66 -12.20 3.95
N ILE A 42 -0.60 -11.83 4.20
CA ILE A 42 -1.66 -11.81 3.21
C ILE A 42 -1.52 -10.51 2.39
N PRO A 43 -1.55 -10.57 1.05
CA PRO A 43 -1.56 -9.38 0.22
C PRO A 43 -2.78 -8.52 0.54
N CYS A 44 -2.57 -7.27 0.92
CA CYS A 44 -3.62 -6.29 1.21
C CYS A 44 -3.27 -4.97 0.55
N GLU A 45 -4.28 -4.11 0.35
CA GLU A 45 -4.00 -2.72 0.00
C GLU A 45 -3.13 -2.07 1.09
N PRO A 46 -2.15 -1.25 0.70
CA PRO A 46 -1.08 -0.84 1.61
C PRO A 46 -1.62 -0.09 2.83
N PRO A 47 -1.19 -0.45 4.05
CA PRO A 47 -1.63 0.22 5.26
C PRO A 47 -1.14 1.68 5.28
N VAL A 48 -2.05 2.61 5.53
CA VAL A 48 -1.77 4.06 5.57
C VAL A 48 -0.83 4.46 6.72
N THR A 49 -0.50 3.55 7.62
CA THR A 49 0.25 3.79 8.86
C THR A 49 1.69 4.26 8.60
N GLY A 50 2.33 3.81 7.51
CA GLY A 50 3.69 4.22 7.13
C GLY A 50 3.77 5.60 6.47
N LEU A 51 2.63 6.15 6.05
CA LEU A 51 2.49 7.47 5.43
C LEU A 51 1.68 8.43 6.31
N SER A 52 1.38 8.03 7.55
CA SER A 52 0.71 8.91 8.50
C SER A 52 1.48 10.24 8.49
N PRO A 53 0.82 11.36 8.16
CA PRO A 53 1.46 12.67 8.18
C PRO A 53 1.82 12.96 9.63
N GLY A 54 2.98 12.46 10.03
CA GLY A 54 3.57 12.68 11.32
C GLY A 54 3.86 14.16 11.39
N SER A 55 2.96 14.90 12.03
CA SER A 55 3.19 16.28 12.49
C SER A 55 3.96 17.12 11.48
N ALA A 56 3.44 17.25 10.25
CA ALA A 56 3.90 18.30 9.35
C ALA A 56 3.49 19.62 10.03
N ASP A 57 4.46 20.19 10.74
CA ASP A 57 4.32 21.37 11.60
C ASP A 57 3.70 22.53 10.79
N GLY A 58 2.39 22.72 10.93
CA GLY A 58 1.65 23.86 10.38
C GLY A 58 0.92 23.68 9.02
N SER A 59 0.92 22.49 8.40
CA SER A 59 0.21 22.25 7.13
C SER A 59 -1.29 21.96 7.36
N SER A 60 -2.17 22.51 6.52
CA SER A 60 -3.60 22.14 6.53
C SER A 60 -3.85 20.83 5.76
N PRO A 61 -4.86 20.02 6.12
CA PRO A 61 -5.14 18.76 5.44
C PRO A 61 -5.46 18.93 3.94
N GLU A 62 -5.94 20.11 3.53
CA GLU A 62 -6.19 20.42 2.13
C GLU A 62 -4.89 20.63 1.34
N GLU A 63 -3.87 21.22 1.95
CA GLU A 63 -2.56 21.42 1.34
C GLU A 63 -1.83 20.09 1.17
N ASP A 64 -1.88 19.21 2.18
CA ASP A 64 -1.30 17.87 2.10
C ASP A 64 -1.95 17.04 0.99
N TYR A 65 -3.28 17.15 0.84
CA TYR A 65 -4.01 16.50 -0.26
C TYR A 65 -3.56 17.04 -1.62
N LYS A 66 -3.48 18.37 -1.78
CA LYS A 66 -3.00 19.00 -3.03
C LYS A 66 -1.59 18.57 -3.37
N MET A 67 -0.68 18.54 -2.38
CA MET A 67 0.68 18.08 -2.58
C MET A 67 0.74 16.61 -3.00
N SER A 68 -0.09 15.75 -2.39
CA SER A 68 -0.20 14.34 -2.78
C SER A 68 -0.68 14.19 -4.22
N CYS A 69 -1.70 14.97 -4.64
CA CYS A 69 -2.16 14.98 -6.03
C CYS A 69 -1.07 15.47 -7.00
N LEU A 70 -0.38 16.56 -6.65
CA LEU A 70 0.70 17.11 -7.47
C LEU A 70 1.89 16.17 -7.58
N LEU A 71 2.20 15.41 -6.53
CA LEU A 71 3.24 14.37 -6.56
C LEU A 71 2.90 13.28 -7.60
N LEU A 72 1.66 12.80 -7.63
CA LEU A 72 1.21 11.82 -8.62
C LEU A 72 1.29 12.37 -10.05
N VAL A 73 0.86 13.62 -10.26
CA VAL A 73 0.99 14.29 -11.57
C VAL A 73 2.46 14.40 -11.97
N PHE A 74 3.32 14.82 -11.04
CA PHE A 74 4.75 14.97 -11.28
C PHE A 74 5.42 13.64 -11.66
N VAL A 75 5.11 12.55 -10.96
CA VAL A 75 5.59 11.21 -11.32
C VAL A 75 5.14 10.85 -12.73
N ALA A 76 3.83 10.98 -13.04
CA ALA A 76 3.28 10.62 -14.35
C ALA A 76 3.95 11.38 -15.51
N VAL A 77 4.19 12.69 -15.37
CA VAL A 77 4.84 13.49 -16.42
C VAL A 77 6.35 13.25 -16.51
N SER A 78 6.97 12.69 -15.47
CA SER A 78 8.40 12.38 -15.43
C SER A 78 8.73 10.99 -15.98
N LEU A 79 7.77 10.06 -16.04
CA LEU A 79 7.98 8.70 -16.57
C LEU A 79 8.62 8.65 -17.98
N PRO A 80 8.27 9.52 -18.94
CA PRO A 80 8.91 9.52 -20.25
C PRO A 80 10.43 9.74 -20.22
N LEU A 81 10.96 10.33 -19.15
CA LEU A 81 12.41 10.52 -18.99
C LEU A 81 13.15 9.19 -18.83
N LEU A 82 12.50 8.16 -18.25
CA LEU A 82 13.09 6.82 -18.12
C LEU A 82 13.32 6.19 -19.49
N ALA A 83 12.48 6.47 -20.49
CA ALA A 83 12.66 5.92 -21.84
C ALA A 83 13.95 6.41 -22.54
N ALA A 84 14.51 7.54 -22.10
CA ALA A 84 15.77 8.07 -22.61
C ALA A 84 17.00 7.53 -21.85
N ASP A 85 16.80 6.88 -20.71
CA ASP A 85 17.87 6.35 -19.88
C ASP A 85 18.22 4.90 -20.28
N PRO A 86 19.45 4.63 -20.75
CA PRO A 86 19.86 3.28 -21.12
C PRO A 86 19.88 2.29 -19.94
N ALA A 87 19.87 2.75 -18.69
CA ALA A 87 19.74 1.89 -17.52
C ALA A 87 18.30 1.44 -17.24
N SER A 88 17.31 2.03 -17.93
CA SER A 88 15.89 1.75 -17.76
C SER A 88 15.35 0.73 -18.79
N LEU A 89 16.21 -0.11 -19.36
CA LEU A 89 15.83 -1.17 -20.28
C LEU A 89 15.35 -2.41 -19.52
N TYR A 90 14.23 -2.98 -19.94
CA TYR A 90 13.69 -4.21 -19.38
C TYR A 90 14.64 -5.39 -19.60
N ASN A 91 14.93 -6.13 -18.52
CA ASN A 91 15.68 -7.36 -18.54
C ASN A 91 14.76 -8.55 -18.24
N PRO A 92 14.51 -9.45 -19.21
CA PRO A 92 13.64 -10.61 -19.02
C PRO A 92 14.19 -11.62 -18.01
N GLU A 93 15.49 -11.62 -17.73
CA GLU A 93 16.07 -12.52 -16.71
C GLU A 93 15.80 -12.03 -15.29
N LEU A 94 15.60 -10.72 -15.11
CA LEU A 94 15.22 -10.12 -13.83
C LEU A 94 13.70 -9.88 -13.69
N ASP A 95 12.94 -10.08 -14.78
CA ASP A 95 11.53 -9.69 -14.89
C ASP A 95 11.30 -8.21 -14.54
N GLY A 96 12.22 -7.34 -15.00
CA GLY A 96 12.25 -5.91 -14.71
C GLY A 96 13.21 -5.14 -15.59
#